data_AF-A0A952ZBI4-F1
#
_entry.id   AF-A0A952ZBI4-F1
#
_cell.length_a   1.000
_cell.length_b   1.000
_cell.length_c   1.000
_cell.angle_alpha   90.00
_cell.angle_beta   90.00
_cell.angle_gamma   90.00
#
_symmetry.space_group_name_H-M   'P 1'
#
loop_
_entity.id
_entity.type
_entity.pdbx_description
1 polymer ?
#
loop_
_entity_poly.entity_id
_entity_poly.type
_entity_poly.pdbx_seq_one_letter_code
_entity_poly.pdbx_strand_id
1 'polypeptide(L)' 'METLYKWRVLEKDRSGKSRWRLVRTPMTEETARFWAANNNRVIERIDWPGAVKLSLQPEARVIPLRRTPR' A
#
# COMPACT_ATOMS: atom_id res chain seq x y z
N MET A 1 -19.43 4.12 9.31
CA MET A 1 -18.07 3.68 9.68
C MET A 1 -17.23 3.70 8.41
N GLU A 2 -16.13 4.45 8.39
CA GLU A 2 -15.21 4.46 7.24
C GLU A 2 -14.24 3.28 7.37
N THR A 3 -14.32 2.33 6.45
CA THR A 3 -13.39 1.21 6.39
C THR A 3 -12.12 1.65 5.66
N LEU A 4 -10.98 1.60 6.36
CA LEU A 4 -9.67 1.88 5.78
C LEU A 4 -9.05 0.61 5.21
N TYR A 5 -8.54 0.70 3.99
CA TYR A 5 -7.93 -0.42 3.27
C TYR A 5 -6.45 -0.15 2.98
N LYS A 6 -5.68 -1.23 2.83
CA LYS A 6 -4.34 -1.16 2.23
C LYS A 6 -4.48 -1.27 0.71
N TRP A 7 -3.60 -0.57 0.01
CA TRP A 7 -3.62 -0.51 -1.45
C TRP A 7 -2.23 -0.78 -2.01
N ARG A 8 -2.16 -1.35 -3.22
CA ARG A 8 -0.94 -1.36 -4.04
C ARG A 8 -1.18 -0.58 -5.31
N VAL A 9 -0.11 0.01 -5.84
CA VAL A 9 -0.13 0.84 -7.06
C VAL A 9 0.82 0.22 -8.08
N LEU A 10 0.44 0.21 -9.34
CA LEU A 10 1.31 -0.20 -10.43
C LEU A 10 2.15 0.99 -10.86
N GLU A 11 3.46 0.93 -10.64
CA GLU A 11 4.42 1.93 -11.11
C GLU A 11 5.28 1.32 -12.23
N LYS A 12 5.65 2.13 -13.22
CA LYS A 12 6.64 1.74 -14.22
C LYS A 12 8.02 2.14 -13.71
N ASP A 13 8.94 1.19 -13.63
CA ASP A 13 10.32 1.46 -13.22
C ASP A 13 11.10 2.21 -14.32
N ARG A 14 12.34 2.62 -14.01
CA ARG A 14 13.23 3.32 -14.95
C ARG A 14 13.55 2.50 -16.20
N SER A 15 13.40 1.17 -16.14
CA SER A 15 13.61 0.25 -17.26
C SER A 15 12.34 -0.03 -18.05
N GLY A 16 11.22 0.62 -17.71
CA GLY A 16 9.95 0.45 -18.37
C GLY A 16 9.12 -0.76 -17.90
N LYS A 17 9.55 -1.48 -16.86
CA LYS A 17 8.81 -2.62 -16.31
C LYS A 17 7.78 -2.17 -15.28
N SER A 18 6.57 -2.68 -15.37
CA SER A 18 5.52 -2.42 -14.39
C SER A 18 5.76 -3.25 -13.12
N ARG A 19 5.73 -2.61 -11.96
CA ARG A 19 5.90 -3.24 -10.65
C ARG A 19 4.86 -2.71 -9.67
N TRP A 20 4.28 -3.63 -8.90
CA TRP A 20 3.40 -3.27 -7.79
C TRP A 20 4.19 -2.74 -6.59
N ARG A 21 3.75 -1.60 -6.05
CA ARG A 21 4.28 -0.98 -4.85
C ARG A 21 3.18 -0.77 -3.82
N LEU A 22 3.43 -1.16 -2.58
CA LEU A 22 2.48 -0.99 -1.48
C LEU A 22 2.37 0.49 -1.08
N VAL A 23 1.14 0.99 -0.94
CA VAL A 23 0.82 2.26 -0.30
C VAL A 23 0.87 2.06 1.20
N ARG A 24 1.73 2.84 1.87
CA ARG A 24 1.95 2.70 3.32
C ARG A 24 0.87 3.36 4.17
N THR A 25 -0.07 4.06 3.55
CA THR A 25 -1.15 4.78 4.22
C THR A 25 -2.49 4.06 3.97
N PRO A 26 -3.18 3.59 5.02
CA PRO A 26 -4.55 3.12 4.89
C PRO A 26 -5.47 4.26 4.46
N MET A 27 -6.38 4.01 3.52
CA MET A 27 -7.36 5.01 3.06
C MET A 27 -8.66 4.32 2.61
N THR A 28 -9.74 5.09 2.51
CA THR A 28 -11.03 4.60 2.02
C THR A 28 -10.97 4.29 0.52
N GLU A 29 -11.94 3.53 0.01
CA GLU A 29 -12.04 3.22 -1.42
C GLU A 29 -12.20 4.48 -2.28
N GLU A 30 -12.98 5.46 -1.81
CA GLU A 30 -13.19 6.73 -2.50
C GLU A 30 -11.88 7.52 -2.62
N THR A 31 -11.16 7.71 -1.51
CA THR A 31 -9.87 8.42 -1.50
C THR A 31 -8.84 7.71 -2.38
N ALA A 32 -8.80 6.37 -2.35
CA ALA A 32 -7.88 5.60 -3.18
C ALA A 32 -8.15 5.82 -4.68
N ARG A 33 -9.41 5.73 -5.10
CA ARG A 33 -9.81 5.95 -6.50
C ARG A 33 -9.51 7.37 -6.97
N PHE A 34 -9.82 8.37 -6.14
CA PHE A 34 -9.51 9.77 -6.44
C PHE A 34 -8.00 9.99 -6.65
N TRP A 35 -7.17 9.47 -5.74
CA TRP A 35 -5.72 9.58 -5.85
C TRP A 35 -5.17 8.87 -7.09
N ALA A 36 -5.67 7.67 -7.39
CA ALA A 36 -5.27 6.89 -8.56
C ALA A 36 -5.57 7.63 -9.87
N ALA A 37 -6.78 8.17 -10.01
CA ALA A 37 -7.21 8.93 -11.18
C ALA A 37 -6.34 10.18 -11.39
N ASN A 38 -6.13 10.99 -10.34
CA ASN A 38 -5.34 12.22 -10.43
C ASN A 38 -3.87 11.99 -10.79
N ASN A 39 -3.32 10.82 -10.45
CA ASN A 39 -1.93 10.49 -10.71
C ASN A 39 -1.74 9.59 -11.95
N ASN A 40 -2.80 9.29 -12.70
CA ASN A 40 -2.79 8.31 -13.80
C ASN A 40 -2.18 6.95 -13.38
N ARG A 41 -2.52 6.47 -12.19
CA ARG A 41 -2.01 5.22 -11.62
C ARG A 41 -3.09 4.15 -11.59
N VAL A 42 -2.68 2.90 -11.74
CA VAL A 42 -3.54 1.74 -11.46
C VAL A 42 -3.38 1.36 -10.00
N ILE A 43 -4.48 1.18 -9.29
CA ILE A 43 -4.51 0.72 -7.89
C ILE A 43 -5.24 -0.60 -7.76
N GLU A 44 -4.87 -1.36 -6.74
CA GLU A 44 -5.59 -2.58 -6.35
C GLU A 44 -5.77 -2.63 -4.83
N ARG A 45 -6.97 -3.01 -4.40
CA ARG A 45 -7.31 -3.21 -3.00
C ARG A 45 -6.61 -4.45 -2.47
N ILE A 46 -6.01 -4.33 -1.30
CA ILE A 46 -5.51 -5.49 -0.54
C ILE A 46 -6.45 -5.69 0.63
N ASP A 47 -7.27 -6.73 0.55
CA ASP A 47 -8.14 -7.15 1.64
C ASP A 47 -7.27 -7.67 2.80
N TRP A 48 -7.03 -6.78 3.77
CA TRP A 48 -6.24 -7.08 4.94
C TRP A 48 -7.15 -7.09 6.17
N PRO A 49 -7.48 -8.27 6.75
CA PRO A 49 -8.42 -8.38 7.88
C PRO A 49 -7.95 -7.65 9.15
N GLY A 50 -6.69 -7.19 9.21
CA GLY A 50 -6.14 -6.36 10.29
C GLY A 50 -5.94 -4.88 9.95
N ALA A 51 -6.53 -4.33 8.88
CA ALA A 51 -6.16 -3.01 8.35
C ALA A 51 -6.56 -1.89 9.30
N VAL A 52 -7.68 -2.09 9.97
CA VAL A 52 -8.22 -1.17 10.98
C VAL A 52 -7.28 -1.07 12.19
N LYS A 53 -6.66 -2.17 12.63
CA LYS A 53 -5.79 -2.20 13.82
C LYS A 53 -4.45 -1.47 13.65
N LEU A 54 -3.94 -1.34 12.42
CA LEU A 54 -2.63 -0.72 12.15
C LEU A 54 -2.71 0.76 11.77
N SER A 55 -3.88 1.29 11.37
CA SER A 55 -4.01 2.72 11.04
C SER A 55 -3.81 3.64 12.27
N LEU A 56 -3.95 3.08 13.48
CA LEU A 56 -3.72 3.76 14.75
C LEU A 56 -2.27 3.65 15.26
N GLN A 57 -1.41 2.91 14.56
CA GLN A 57 0.03 2.88 14.86
C GLN A 57 0.78 3.52 13.70
N PRO A 58 1.14 4.81 13.77
CA PRO A 58 2.40 5.19 13.16
C PRO A 58 3.46 4.29 13.83
N GLU A 59 4.51 3.92 13.09
CA GLU A 59 5.66 3.19 13.66
C GLU A 59 5.55 1.65 13.73
N ALA A 60 5.58 1.01 12.55
CA ALA A 60 6.31 -0.24 12.43
C ALA A 60 7.33 -0.07 11.30
N ARG A 61 8.51 0.43 11.67
CA ARG A 61 9.72 0.38 10.86
C ARG A 61 9.88 -1.07 10.39
N VAL A 62 9.66 -1.33 9.10
CA VAL A 62 9.92 -2.65 8.50
C VAL A 62 11.42 -2.89 8.62
N ILE A 63 11.85 -3.58 9.67
CA ILE A 63 13.21 -4.08 9.79
C ILE A 63 13.32 -5.21 8.76
N PRO A 64 14.25 -5.15 7.79
CA PRO A 64 14.50 -6.30 6.94
C PRO A 64 14.97 -7.44 7.85
N LEU A 65 14.28 -8.59 7.83
CA LEU A 65 14.81 -9.81 8.42
C LEU A 65 16.15 -10.11 7.73
N ARG A 66 17.26 -9.74 8.37
CA ARG A 66 18.57 -10.27 8.02
C ARG A 66 18.51 -11.76 8.37
N ARG A 67 18.50 -12.61 7.34
CA ARG A 67 18.80 -14.04 7.49
C ARG A 67 20.21 -14.13 8.07
N THR A 68 20.32 -14.53 9.33
CA THR A 68 21.57 -15.04 9.90
C THR A 68 21.88 -16.38 9.23
N PRO A 69 23.05 -16.54 8.58
CA PRO A 69 23.53 -17.87 8.23
C PRO A 69 23.98 -18.58 9.51
N ARG A 70 23.67 -19.88 9.60
CA ARG A 70 24.22 -20.80 10.59
C ARG A 70 25.61 -21.24 10.19
#